data_AF-A0A3P6TTM5-F1
#
_entry.id   AF-A0A3P6TTM5-F1
#
_cell.length_a   1.000
_cell.length_b   1.000
_cell.length_c   1.000
_cell.angle_alpha   90.00
_cell.angle_beta   90.00
_cell.angle_gamma   90.00
#
_symmetry.space_group_name_H-M   'P 1'
#
loop_
_entity.id
_entity.type
_entity.pdbx_description
1 polymer ?
#
loop_
_entity_poly.entity_id
_entity_poly.type
_entity_poly.pdbx_seq_one_letter_code
_entity_poly.pdbx_strand_id
1 'polypeptide(L)'
;MQYFHKDLESAKTYTFSDNSEKYLFLSSCIREFKHPISSSLLHEMNDVESVLNYFLTPVKSDDVLVNMANASDDKDALPSNLVVQVDSIRFDPGDKSFFPTTAFPGRSTIVSGIDTSRIYPSVKASKDRRVRIDPEDLV
;
A
#
# COMPACT_ATOMS: atom_id res chain seq x y z
N MET A 1 -0.78 -36.09 -23.74
CA MET A 1 -1.30 -34.83 -23.16
C MET A 1 -2.62 -35.01 -22.38
N GLN A 2 -3.55 -35.90 -22.77
CA GLN A 2 -4.83 -36.06 -22.03
C GLN A 2 -4.75 -36.71 -20.63
N TYR A 3 -3.68 -37.46 -20.33
CA TYR A 3 -3.55 -38.17 -19.04
C TYR A 3 -3.22 -37.22 -17.87
N PHE A 4 -2.34 -36.23 -18.09
CA PHE A 4 -1.94 -35.26 -17.06
C PHE A 4 -3.10 -34.43 -16.51
N HIS A 5 -4.10 -34.12 -17.35
CA HIS A 5 -5.27 -33.36 -16.89
C HIS A 5 -6.19 -34.19 -15.98
N LYS A 6 -6.30 -35.51 -16.18
CA LYS A 6 -7.11 -36.37 -15.31
C LYS A 6 -6.51 -36.50 -13.92
N ASP A 7 -5.19 -36.61 -13.86
CA ASP A 7 -4.48 -36.75 -12.58
C ASP A 7 -4.57 -35.46 -11.76
N LEU A 8 -4.55 -34.30 -12.41
CA LEU A 8 -4.71 -33.00 -11.76
C LEU A 8 -6.13 -32.82 -11.17
N GLU A 9 -7.17 -33.23 -11.90
CA GLU A 9 -8.55 -33.14 -11.40
C GLU A 9 -8.79 -34.07 -10.21
N SER A 10 -8.20 -35.27 -10.22
CA SER A 10 -8.27 -36.17 -9.05
C SER A 10 -7.51 -35.63 -7.84
N ALA A 11 -6.42 -34.89 -8.05
CA ALA A 11 -5.62 -34.32 -6.98
C ALA A 11 -6.31 -33.14 -6.28
N LYS A 12 -7.14 -32.36 -7.00
CA LYS A 12 -7.88 -31.23 -6.42
C LYS A 12 -8.88 -31.66 -5.34
N THR A 13 -9.54 -32.80 -5.54
CA THR A 13 -10.53 -33.34 -4.60
C THR A 13 -9.92 -34.05 -3.39
N TYR A 14 -8.59 -34.11 -3.29
CA TYR A 14 -7.93 -34.79 -2.18
C TYR A 14 -7.98 -33.93 -0.90
N THR A 15 -8.42 -34.57 0.18
CA THR A 15 -8.53 -33.97 1.52
C THR A 15 -7.42 -34.54 2.41
N PHE A 16 -6.77 -33.69 3.21
CA PHE A 16 -5.69 -34.12 4.10
C PHE A 16 -6.26 -34.96 5.25
N SER A 17 -5.80 -36.20 5.38
CA SER A 17 -6.27 -37.10 6.44
C SER A 17 -5.54 -36.88 7.77
N ASP A 18 -4.24 -36.54 7.71
CA ASP A 18 -3.42 -36.28 8.89
C ASP A 18 -2.80 -34.87 8.87
N ASN A 19 -2.61 -34.30 10.07
CA ASN A 19 -1.96 -33.01 10.26
C ASN A 19 -0.48 -33.05 9.90
N SER A 20 0.19 -34.20 10.03
CA SER A 20 1.61 -34.33 9.66
C SER A 20 1.80 -34.22 8.13
N GLU A 21 0.92 -34.86 7.36
CA GLU A 21 0.89 -34.78 5.89
C GLU A 21 0.62 -33.34 5.44
N LYS A 22 -0.39 -32.70 6.03
CA LYS A 22 -0.71 -31.29 5.78
C LYS A 22 0.46 -30.38 6.08
N TYR A 23 1.14 -30.58 7.21
CA TYR A 23 2.32 -29.78 7.57
C TYR A 23 3.44 -29.94 6.54
N LEU A 24 3.78 -31.18 6.17
CA LEU A 24 4.84 -31.44 5.21
C LEU A 24 4.54 -30.78 3.86
N PHE A 25 3.31 -30.93 3.36
CA PHE A 25 2.86 -30.36 2.10
C PHE A 25 2.87 -28.82 2.12
N LEU A 26 2.27 -28.19 3.14
CA LEU A 26 2.26 -26.72 3.22
C LEU A 26 3.69 -26.16 3.39
N SER A 27 4.55 -26.85 4.12
CA SER A 27 5.94 -26.43 4.33
C SER A 27 6.76 -26.44 3.04
N SER A 28 6.54 -27.42 2.15
CA SER A 28 7.20 -27.46 0.84
C SER A 28 6.70 -26.35 -0.07
N CYS A 29 5.38 -26.09 -0.11
CA CYS A 29 4.80 -24.98 -0.87
C CYS A 29 5.33 -23.62 -0.39
N ILE A 30 5.37 -23.36 0.91
CA ILE A 30 5.91 -22.10 1.47
C ILE A 30 7.37 -21.91 1.05
N ARG A 31 8.18 -22.98 1.05
CA ARG A 31 9.59 -22.91 0.66
C ARG A 31 9.77 -22.64 -0.84
N GLU A 32 8.91 -23.21 -1.69
CA GLU A 32 8.96 -23.06 -3.13
C GLU A 32 8.48 -21.67 -3.59
N PHE A 33 7.28 -21.27 -3.15
CA PHE A 33 6.65 -19.99 -3.54
C PHE A 33 7.14 -18.80 -2.71
N LYS A 34 7.90 -19.04 -1.63
CA LYS A 34 8.36 -18.01 -0.68
C LYS A 34 7.22 -17.16 -0.11
N HIS A 35 6.01 -17.71 -0.08
CA HIS A 35 4.83 -17.03 0.41
C HIS A 35 4.33 -17.72 1.68
N PRO A 36 4.53 -17.10 2.87
CA PRO A 36 4.11 -17.69 4.13
C PRO A 36 2.59 -17.63 4.29
N ILE A 37 2.02 -18.71 4.83
CA ILE A 37 0.59 -18.80 5.12
C ILE A 37 0.32 -18.25 6.52
N SER A 38 -0.69 -17.38 6.64
CA SER A 38 -1.14 -16.88 7.95
C SER A 38 -1.76 -17.99 8.80
N SER A 39 -1.46 -18.02 10.10
CA SER A 39 -2.05 -18.96 11.06
C SER A 39 -3.57 -18.92 11.07
N SER A 40 -4.17 -17.76 10.76
CA SER A 40 -5.62 -17.60 10.67
C SER A 40 -6.24 -18.41 9.53
N LEU A 41 -5.52 -18.62 8.44
CA LEU A 41 -6.03 -19.30 7.24
C LEU A 41 -5.72 -20.80 7.22
N LEU A 42 -4.86 -21.30 8.13
CA LEU A 42 -4.46 -22.71 8.17
C LEU A 42 -5.64 -23.67 8.33
N HIS A 43 -6.67 -23.27 9.08
CA HIS A 43 -7.86 -24.10 9.32
C HIS A 43 -8.79 -24.23 8.10
N GLU A 44 -8.67 -23.32 7.12
CA GLU A 44 -9.44 -23.31 5.87
C GLU A 44 -8.80 -24.23 4.81
N MET A 45 -7.51 -24.54 4.96
CA MET A 45 -6.73 -25.34 4.02
C MET A 45 -6.82 -26.84 4.32
N ASN A 46 -8.00 -27.44 4.16
CA ASN A 46 -8.20 -28.88 4.40
C ASN A 46 -8.04 -29.73 3.13
N ASP A 47 -8.14 -29.10 1.98
CA ASP A 47 -8.10 -29.74 0.67
C ASP A 47 -7.00 -29.12 -0.19
N VAL A 48 -6.49 -29.89 -1.16
CA VAL A 48 -5.47 -29.41 -2.11
C VAL A 48 -6.00 -28.27 -2.97
N GLU A 49 -7.28 -28.30 -3.34
CA GLU A 49 -7.93 -27.21 -4.08
C GLU A 49 -7.89 -25.88 -3.31
N SER A 50 -8.15 -25.88 -2.00
CA SER A 50 -8.09 -24.67 -1.17
C SER A 50 -6.68 -24.08 -1.13
N VAL A 51 -5.65 -24.93 -1.03
CA VAL A 51 -4.25 -24.50 -1.06
C VAL A 51 -3.88 -23.94 -2.43
N LEU A 52 -4.31 -24.60 -3.51
CA LEU A 52 -4.08 -24.15 -4.87
C LEU A 52 -4.73 -22.78 -5.11
N ASN A 53 -5.99 -22.61 -4.70
CA ASN A 53 -6.71 -21.33 -4.81
C ASN A 53 -6.01 -20.22 -4.02
N TYR A 54 -5.47 -20.52 -2.84
CA TYR A 54 -4.71 -19.56 -2.04
C TYR A 54 -3.47 -19.06 -2.79
N PHE A 55 -2.63 -19.96 -3.31
CA PHE A 55 -1.40 -19.57 -4.01
C PHE A 55 -1.65 -18.96 -5.40
N LEU A 56 -2.80 -19.26 -6.03
CA LEU A 56 -3.21 -18.62 -7.28
C LEU A 56 -3.79 -17.21 -7.07
N THR A 57 -4.27 -16.90 -5.86
CA THR A 57 -4.86 -15.60 -5.58
C THR A 57 -3.75 -14.54 -5.50
N PRO A 58 -3.79 -13.50 -6.35
CA PRO A 58 -2.76 -12.47 -6.34
C PRO A 58 -2.85 -11.62 -5.07
N VAL A 59 -1.71 -11.39 -4.43
CA VAL A 59 -1.60 -10.48 -3.28
C VAL A 59 -1.72 -9.04 -3.78
N LYS A 60 -2.73 -8.32 -3.30
CA LYS A 60 -2.89 -6.88 -3.55
C LYS A 60 -2.25 -6.10 -2.41
N SER A 61 -1.60 -4.98 -2.73
CA SER A 61 -1.21 -3.99 -1.73
C SER A 61 -2.44 -3.37 -1.08
N ASP A 62 -2.42 -3.24 0.25
CA ASP A 62 -3.51 -2.60 0.99
C ASP A 62 -3.58 -1.08 0.76
N ASP A 63 -2.49 -0.48 0.28
CA ASP A 63 -2.43 0.96 0.06
C ASP A 63 -3.24 1.37 -1.18
N VAL A 64 -4.44 1.90 -0.91
CA VAL A 64 -5.38 2.39 -1.90
C VAL A 64 -4.77 3.49 -2.76
N LEU A 65 -3.92 4.36 -2.18
CA LEU A 65 -3.31 5.47 -2.90
C LEU A 65 -2.32 4.96 -3.95
N VAL A 66 -1.48 3.99 -3.57
CA VAL A 66 -0.54 3.32 -4.48
C VAL A 66 -1.28 2.56 -5.57
N ASN A 67 -2.35 1.84 -5.22
CA ASN A 67 -3.18 1.14 -6.20
C ASN A 67 -3.81 2.10 -7.21
N MET A 68 -4.27 3.28 -6.77
CA MET A 68 -4.84 4.30 -7.63
C MET A 68 -3.79 4.96 -8.53
N ALA A 69 -2.57 5.15 -8.02
CA ALA A 69 -1.45 5.64 -8.81
C ALA A 69 -1.02 4.63 -9.88
N ASN A 70 -0.90 3.35 -9.54
CA ASN A 70 -0.62 2.29 -10.51
C ASN A 70 -1.73 2.17 -11.57
N ALA A 71 -2.99 2.34 -11.16
CA ALA A 71 -4.11 2.36 -12.10
C ALA A 71 -4.08 3.61 -13.00
N SER A 72 -3.50 4.73 -12.56
CA SER A 72 -3.40 5.95 -13.38
C SER A 72 -2.43 5.83 -14.55
N ASP A 73 -1.53 4.83 -14.55
CA ASP A 73 -0.71 4.49 -15.72
C ASP A 73 -1.56 3.94 -16.88
N ASP A 74 -2.70 3.32 -16.55
CA ASP A 74 -3.71 2.94 -17.53
C ASP A 74 -4.53 4.17 -17.92
N LYS A 75 -4.31 4.66 -19.15
CA LYS A 75 -4.89 5.92 -19.67
C LYS A 75 -6.42 6.03 -19.61
N ASP A 76 -7.12 4.92 -19.45
CA ASP A 76 -8.59 4.85 -19.41
C ASP A 76 -9.16 4.72 -17.99
N ALA A 77 -8.33 4.53 -16.96
CA ALA A 77 -8.79 4.29 -15.59
C ALA A 77 -9.12 5.58 -14.83
N LEU A 78 -8.45 6.69 -15.16
CA LEU A 78 -8.63 7.99 -14.50
C LEU A 78 -9.20 9.06 -15.44
N PRO A 79 -10.11 9.92 -14.96
CA PRO A 79 -10.55 11.10 -15.72
C PRO A 79 -9.36 12.01 -16.07
N SER A 80 -9.40 12.64 -17.24
CA SER A 80 -8.30 13.50 -17.74
C SER A 80 -8.02 14.74 -16.89
N ASN A 81 -8.92 15.08 -15.97
CA ASN A 81 -8.81 16.21 -15.04
C ASN A 81 -8.39 15.79 -13.62
N LEU A 82 -8.04 14.52 -13.41
CA LEU A 82 -7.61 14.00 -12.12
C LEU A 82 -6.17 13.51 -12.24
N VAL A 83 -5.31 13.96 -11.31
CA VAL A 83 -3.94 13.49 -11.16
C VAL A 83 -3.79 12.99 -9.73
N VAL A 84 -3.34 11.75 -9.57
CA VAL A 84 -3.06 11.17 -8.25
C VAL A 84 -1.64 11.53 -7.87
N GLN A 85 -1.50 12.12 -6.69
CA GLN A 85 -0.20 12.50 -6.16
C GLN A 85 0.13 11.62 -4.96
N VAL A 86 1.09 10.70 -5.12
CA VAL A 86 1.52 9.79 -4.06
C VAL A 86 2.44 10.49 -3.07
N ASP A 87 3.35 11.32 -3.60
CA ASP A 87 4.31 12.04 -2.78
C ASP A 87 3.63 13.16 -2.00
N SER A 88 3.90 13.20 -0.69
CA SER A 88 3.43 14.27 0.17
C SER A 88 4.20 15.56 -0.11
N ILE A 89 3.71 16.37 -1.04
CA ILE A 89 4.22 17.72 -1.26
C ILE A 89 3.61 18.64 -0.20
N ARG A 90 4.47 19.24 0.62
CA ARG A 90 4.06 20.26 1.58
C ARG A 90 4.05 21.62 0.91
N PHE A 91 3.07 22.44 1.26
CA PHE A 91 2.99 23.81 0.77
C PHE A 91 4.16 24.64 1.32
N ASP A 92 4.92 25.28 0.44
CA ASP A 92 5.94 26.27 0.79
C ASP A 92 5.47 27.68 0.39
N PRO A 93 5.23 28.61 1.35
CA PRO A 93 4.88 30.00 1.05
C PRO A 93 5.94 30.79 0.28
N GLY A 94 7.20 30.34 0.31
CA GLY A 94 8.29 30.93 -0.47
C GLY A 94 8.32 30.47 -1.92
N ASP A 95 7.72 29.31 -2.23
CA ASP A 95 7.71 28.75 -3.56
C ASP A 95 6.67 29.44 -4.44
N LYS A 96 7.17 30.19 -5.43
CA LYS A 96 6.38 30.93 -6.43
C LYS A 96 6.42 30.27 -7.81
N SER A 97 6.92 29.04 -7.89
CA SER A 97 7.07 28.33 -9.16
C SER A 97 5.73 28.06 -9.87
N PHE A 98 4.69 27.68 -9.11
CA PHE A 98 3.38 27.35 -9.65
C PHE A 98 2.42 28.54 -9.73
N PHE A 99 2.34 29.33 -8.66
CA PHE A 99 1.41 30.46 -8.57
C PHE A 99 2.11 31.72 -8.04
N PRO A 100 1.91 32.89 -8.69
CA PRO A 100 2.50 34.15 -8.23
C PRO A 100 1.87 34.65 -6.92
N THR A 101 0.59 34.30 -6.70
CA THR A 101 -0.18 34.65 -5.50
C THR A 101 -0.56 33.37 -4.78
N THR A 102 -0.11 33.26 -3.52
CA THR A 102 -0.47 32.12 -2.66
C THR A 102 -1.92 32.23 -2.19
N ALA A 103 -2.69 31.15 -2.36
CA ALA A 103 -4.05 30.99 -1.79
C ALA A 103 -4.04 30.53 -0.33
N PHE A 104 -2.84 30.37 0.25
CA PHE A 104 -2.68 29.74 1.55
C PHE A 104 -3.03 30.70 2.69
N PRO A 105 -3.85 30.26 3.68
CA PRO A 105 -4.36 31.13 4.75
C PRO A 105 -3.31 31.49 5.82
N GLY A 106 -2.01 31.33 5.56
CA GLY A 106 -0.93 31.73 6.47
C GLY A 106 -0.76 30.84 7.71
N ARG A 107 -0.97 29.52 7.61
CA ARG A 107 -0.65 28.57 8.70
C ARG A 107 0.80 28.09 8.62
N SER A 108 1.52 27.96 9.73
CA SER A 108 2.86 27.34 9.68
C SER A 108 2.76 25.82 9.46
N THR A 109 3.56 25.27 8.54
CA THR A 109 3.72 23.82 8.31
C THR A 109 4.90 23.31 9.12
N ILE A 110 4.67 23.13 10.42
CA ILE A 110 5.69 22.66 11.37
C ILE A 110 5.65 21.13 11.42
N VAL A 111 6.79 20.50 11.17
CA VAL A 111 6.97 19.05 11.25
C VAL A 111 7.40 18.69 12.68
N SER A 112 6.62 17.86 13.35
CA SER A 112 6.86 17.49 14.76
C SER A 112 7.65 16.19 14.95
N GLY A 113 7.61 15.27 13.98
CA GLY A 113 8.31 13.99 14.08
C GLY A 113 9.79 14.11 13.75
N ILE A 114 10.65 13.39 14.48
CA ILE A 114 12.10 13.41 14.25
C ILE A 114 12.43 12.86 12.86
N ASP A 115 11.88 11.70 12.49
CA ASP A 115 12.15 11.07 11.19
C ASP A 115 11.63 11.92 10.03
N THR A 116 10.42 12.48 10.19
CA THR A 116 9.81 13.33 9.17
C THR A 116 10.51 14.68 9.04
N SER A 117 11.07 15.22 10.13
CA SER A 117 11.84 16.49 10.09
C SER A 117 13.13 16.40 9.29
N ARG A 118 13.70 15.19 9.13
CA ARG A 118 14.89 14.97 8.29
C ARG A 118 14.55 15.01 6.81
N ILE A 119 13.36 14.54 6.45
CA ILE A 119 12.90 14.44 5.06
C ILE A 119 12.28 15.77 4.62
N TYR A 120 11.50 16.40 5.51
CA TYR A 120 10.72 17.59 5.20
C TYR A 120 11.09 18.77 6.12
N PRO A 121 11.53 19.91 5.55
CA PRO A 121 11.80 21.09 6.35
C PRO A 121 10.49 21.68 6.89
N SER A 122 10.57 22.23 8.11
CA SER A 122 9.46 23.00 8.68
C SER A 122 9.46 24.40 8.08
N VAL A 123 8.32 24.84 7.55
CA VAL A 123 8.17 26.19 7.02
C VAL A 123 7.22 26.99 7.90
N LYS A 124 7.74 28.10 8.42
CA LYS A 124 7.01 29.06 9.24
C LYS A 124 6.40 30.12 8.31
N ALA A 125 5.11 30.41 8.46
CA ALA A 125 4.46 31.46 7.67
C ALA A 125 5.00 32.86 8.07
N SER A 126 4.92 33.84 7.17
CA SER A 126 5.33 35.23 7.48
C SER A 126 4.42 35.85 8.54
N LYS A 127 4.98 36.66 9.45
CA LYS A 127 4.25 37.40 10.50
C LYS A 127 3.01 38.11 9.96
N ASP A 128 3.15 38.80 8.83
CA ASP A 128 2.09 39.59 8.19
C ASP A 128 0.87 38.78 7.72
N ARG A 129 1.01 37.47 7.56
CA ARG A 129 -0.05 36.58 7.08
C ARG A 129 -0.48 35.53 8.08
N ARG A 130 0.19 35.41 9.24
CA ARG A 130 -0.14 34.35 10.20
C ARG A 130 -1.51 34.57 10.82
N VAL A 131 -2.31 33.51 10.87
CA VAL A 131 -3.63 33.52 11.54
C VAL A 131 -3.50 33.64 13.06
N ARG A 132 -2.40 33.13 13.62
CA ARG A 132 -2.11 33.16 15.05
C ARG A 132 -0.85 33.98 15.29
N ILE A 133 -0.94 34.91 16.23
CA ILE A 133 0.20 35.69 16.72
C ILE A 133 0.88 34.83 17.79
N ASP A 134 2.12 34.44 17.55
CA ASP A 134 2.91 33.71 18.54
C ASP A 134 3.59 34.71 19.49
N PRO A 135 3.98 34.32 20.73
CA PRO A 135 4.68 35.23 21.65
C PRO A 135 5.97 35.81 21.08
N GLU A 136 6.63 35.05 20.18
CA GLU A 136 7.81 35.46 19.41
C GLU A 136 7.53 36.68 18.51
N ASP A 137 6.28 36.86 18.06
CA ASP A 137 5.87 37.93 17.16
C ASP A 137 5.60 39.26 17.90
N LEU A 138 5.60 39.26 19.23
CA LEU A 138 5.37 40.45 20.07
C LEU A 138 6.65 41.21 20.42
N VAL A 139 7.81 40.66 20.05
CA VAL A 139 9.15 41.28 20.16
C VAL A 139 9.49 41.99 18.86
#